data_AF-A0A0S8DWA3-F1
#
_entry.id   AF-A0A0S8DWA3-F1
#
_cell.length_a   1.000
_cell.length_b   1.000
_cell.length_c   1.000
_cell.angle_alpha   90.00
_cell.angle_beta   90.00
_cell.angle_gamma   90.00
#
_symmetry.space_group_name_H-M   'P 1'
#
loop_
_entity.id
_entity.type
_entity.pdbx_description
1 polymer ?
#
loop_
_entity_poly.entity_id
_entity_poly.type
_entity_poly.pdbx_seq_one_letter_code
_entity_poly.pdbx_strand_id
1 'polypeptide(L)'
;MARISTVLYVVAVLGLPPLANSEIVIDGRYDPNEDYVVGYEVNLNVEGVVDPVEEKGELWYHYDYDPQLKKKCLSVVFVQPLTLVDNSYGANSIGWGEDAPSGENHNFKDLKDYDKARFTITDVSGKVVFDFTLDYISEIDQEGKDEGSGAHASLGVAGGDGEVHSGDAAYLLAWGTSLDYNLNELEHVLTEDSPATDPDYTENPAFPGWVFEAVYEFRVDGAVLGGKPLGGVAVPLVHDSPNKIGKNKVYPEIGELSEEESGAE
;
A
#
# COMPACT_ATOMS: atom_id res chain seq x y z
N MET A 1 -52.57 -33.44 40.88
CA MET A 1 -51.45 -34.07 40.15
C MET A 1 -51.00 -33.12 39.06
N ALA A 2 -49.96 -32.33 39.30
CA ALA A 2 -49.37 -31.45 38.29
C ALA A 2 -48.26 -32.22 37.57
N ARG A 3 -48.34 -32.34 36.24
CA ARG A 3 -47.27 -32.90 35.40
C ARG A 3 -46.27 -31.80 35.07
N ILE A 4 -45.04 -31.95 35.53
CA ILE A 4 -43.91 -31.11 35.13
C ILE A 4 -43.33 -31.74 33.85
N SER A 5 -43.40 -31.03 32.72
CA SER A 5 -42.68 -31.41 31.50
C SER A 5 -41.31 -30.73 31.52
N THR A 6 -40.26 -31.52 31.61
CA THR A 6 -38.89 -31.07 31.43
C THR A 6 -38.62 -30.91 29.93
N VAL A 7 -38.40 -29.68 29.48
CA VAL A 7 -37.93 -29.39 28.12
C VAL A 7 -36.40 -29.49 28.14
N LEU A 8 -35.86 -30.41 27.34
CA LEU A 8 -34.42 -30.60 27.14
C LEU A 8 -33.98 -29.65 26.02
N TYR A 9 -33.17 -28.63 26.33
CA TYR A 9 -32.52 -27.81 25.31
C TYR A 9 -31.29 -28.56 24.80
N VAL A 10 -31.35 -29.05 23.56
CA VAL A 10 -30.17 -29.49 22.81
C VAL A 10 -29.55 -28.23 22.20
N VAL A 11 -28.46 -27.75 22.78
CA VAL A 11 -27.61 -26.73 22.14
C VAL A 11 -26.78 -27.45 21.11
N ALA A 12 -27.20 -27.38 19.84
CA ALA A 12 -26.33 -27.74 18.73
C ALA A 12 -25.28 -26.64 18.58
N VAL A 13 -24.05 -26.92 19.04
CA VAL A 13 -22.89 -26.12 18.63
C VAL A 13 -22.62 -26.48 17.19
N LEU A 14 -23.14 -25.69 16.26
CA LEU A 14 -22.69 -25.70 14.88
C LEU A 14 -21.24 -25.20 14.91
N GLY A 15 -20.28 -26.13 14.78
CA GLY A 15 -18.91 -25.75 14.49
C GLY A 15 -18.93 -25.03 13.15
N LEU A 16 -18.76 -23.70 13.19
CA LEU A 16 -18.39 -22.97 11.99
C LEU A 16 -17.09 -23.61 11.47
N PRO A 17 -16.98 -23.90 10.16
CA PRO A 17 -15.66 -24.17 9.61
C PRO A 17 -14.76 -22.98 9.99
N PRO A 18 -13.46 -23.20 10.29
CA PRO A 18 -12.55 -22.08 10.41
C PRO A 18 -12.72 -21.24 9.14
N LEU A 19 -13.03 -19.96 9.31
CA LEU A 19 -12.86 -18.98 8.24
C LEU A 19 -11.44 -19.22 7.72
N ALA A 20 -11.29 -19.41 6.41
CA ALA A 20 -9.95 -19.47 5.83
C ALA A 20 -9.28 -18.15 6.24
N ASN A 21 -8.25 -18.20 7.09
CA ASN A 21 -7.45 -17.01 7.40
C ASN A 21 -6.90 -16.52 6.05
N SER A 22 -7.30 -15.34 5.65
CA SER A 22 -6.78 -14.67 4.47
C SER A 22 -5.41 -14.09 4.84
N GLU A 23 -4.40 -14.92 4.61
CA GLU A 23 -3.03 -14.56 4.87
C GLU A 23 -2.64 -13.34 4.03
N ILE A 24 -2.10 -12.31 4.68
CA ILE A 24 -1.53 -11.13 4.00
C ILE A 24 -0.38 -11.60 3.11
N VAL A 25 -0.43 -11.25 1.83
CA VAL A 25 0.67 -11.43 0.88
C VAL A 25 1.25 -10.07 0.58
N ILE A 26 2.57 -9.91 0.74
CA ILE A 26 3.23 -8.65 0.35
C ILE A 26 3.59 -8.75 -1.13
N ASP A 27 2.74 -8.21 -1.99
CA ASP A 27 2.91 -8.22 -3.45
C ASP A 27 2.74 -6.82 -4.09
N GLY A 28 2.38 -5.81 -3.30
CA GLY A 28 2.17 -4.44 -3.78
C GLY A 28 0.72 -4.12 -4.15
N ARG A 29 -0.22 -5.06 -3.94
CA ARG A 29 -1.66 -4.82 -4.15
C ARG A 29 -2.39 -4.86 -2.82
N TYR A 30 -3.22 -3.85 -2.57
CA TYR A 30 -4.16 -3.90 -1.45
C TYR A 30 -5.33 -4.84 -1.78
N ASP A 31 -5.55 -5.87 -0.96
CA ASP A 31 -6.76 -6.68 -0.97
C ASP A 31 -7.49 -6.57 0.39
N PRO A 32 -8.69 -5.94 0.43
CA PRO A 32 -9.43 -5.77 1.68
C PRO A 32 -9.91 -7.10 2.28
N ASN A 33 -9.82 -8.21 1.54
CA ASN A 33 -10.10 -9.52 2.09
C ASN A 33 -8.94 -10.10 2.89
N GLU A 34 -7.74 -9.54 2.83
CA GLU A 34 -6.61 -9.96 3.66
C GLU A 34 -6.76 -9.46 5.11
N ASP A 35 -6.05 -10.10 6.04
CA ASP A 35 -6.13 -9.83 7.49
C ASP A 35 -5.54 -8.45 7.92
N TYR A 36 -5.72 -7.38 7.14
CA TYR A 36 -5.38 -6.00 7.51
C TYR A 36 -6.39 -5.45 8.53
N VAL A 37 -6.09 -5.58 9.83
CA VAL A 37 -7.08 -5.38 10.92
C VAL A 37 -7.13 -3.99 11.58
N VAL A 38 -6.17 -3.11 11.30
CA VAL A 38 -6.20 -1.72 11.79
C VAL A 38 -6.05 -0.78 10.61
N GLY A 39 -7.08 0.01 10.33
CA GLY A 39 -7.09 0.98 9.25
C GLY A 39 -7.29 2.41 9.71
N TYR A 40 -6.72 3.34 8.96
CA TYR A 40 -6.86 4.77 9.15
C TYR A 40 -7.10 5.45 7.82
N GLU A 41 -7.97 6.46 7.82
CA GLU A 41 -7.95 7.46 6.77
C GLU A 41 -6.72 8.36 6.91
N VAL A 42 -6.17 8.79 5.79
CA VAL A 42 -4.94 9.59 5.75
C VAL A 42 -5.21 10.90 5.02
N ASN A 43 -5.05 12.01 5.73
CA ASN A 43 -5.08 13.34 5.15
C ASN A 43 -3.78 13.60 4.39
N LEU A 44 -3.87 13.87 3.09
CA LEU A 44 -2.71 14.12 2.25
C LEU A 44 -2.49 15.62 2.07
N ASN A 45 -1.55 16.18 2.83
CA ASN A 45 -1.24 17.61 2.79
C ASN A 45 -0.16 17.88 1.74
N VAL A 46 -0.54 18.51 0.62
CA VAL A 46 0.39 18.79 -0.48
C VAL A 46 1.18 20.07 -0.21
N GLU A 47 2.49 20.08 -0.52
CA GLU A 47 3.35 21.24 -0.27
C GLU A 47 2.81 22.54 -0.88
N GLY A 48 2.66 23.56 -0.03
CA GLY A 48 2.18 24.87 -0.44
C GLY A 48 0.68 24.94 -0.78
N VAL A 49 -0.08 23.88 -0.53
CA VAL A 49 -1.55 23.86 -0.59
C VAL A 49 -2.08 23.99 0.84
N VAL A 50 -3.13 24.80 1.02
CA VAL A 50 -3.67 25.10 2.37
C VAL A 50 -4.53 23.97 2.90
N ASP A 51 -5.41 23.45 2.05
CA ASP A 51 -6.33 22.37 2.41
C ASP A 51 -5.75 21.03 1.94
N PRO A 52 -5.94 19.94 2.71
CA PRO A 52 -5.57 18.61 2.26
C PRO A 52 -6.38 18.20 1.02
N VAL A 53 -5.91 17.18 0.31
CA VAL A 53 -6.71 16.53 -0.73
C VAL A 53 -8.07 16.12 -0.17
N GLU A 54 -9.12 16.36 -0.97
CA GLU A 54 -10.51 16.08 -0.59
C GLU A 54 -10.69 14.59 -0.30
N GLU A 55 -10.29 13.75 -1.26
CA GLU A 55 -10.23 12.31 -1.10
C GLU A 55 -9.05 11.92 -0.20
N LYS A 56 -9.28 10.96 0.69
CA LYS A 56 -8.30 10.49 1.67
C LYS A 56 -7.51 9.32 1.11
N GLY A 57 -6.26 9.21 1.53
CA GLY A 57 -5.54 7.94 1.41
C GLY A 57 -5.93 6.99 2.54
N GLU A 58 -5.38 5.80 2.49
CA GLU A 58 -5.63 4.76 3.48
C GLU A 58 -4.32 4.18 3.99
N LEU A 59 -4.24 3.92 5.29
CA LEU A 59 -3.13 3.20 5.90
C LEU A 59 -3.68 2.07 6.74
N TRP A 60 -3.39 0.84 6.33
CA TRP A 60 -3.79 -0.36 7.05
C TRP A 60 -2.56 -1.12 7.55
N TYR A 61 -2.68 -1.75 8.71
CA TYR A 61 -1.65 -2.63 9.21
C TYR A 61 -2.17 -3.76 10.10
N HIS A 62 -1.38 -4.82 10.17
CA HIS A 62 -1.57 -5.95 11.08
C HIS A 62 -0.24 -6.25 11.78
N TYR A 63 -0.28 -6.30 13.12
CA TYR A 63 0.86 -6.70 13.94
C TYR A 63 0.56 -7.96 14.77
N ASP A 64 0.89 -9.12 14.22
CA ASP A 64 0.74 -10.40 14.92
C ASP A 64 1.81 -11.44 14.53
N TYR A 65 1.70 -12.65 15.07
CA TYR A 65 2.56 -13.78 14.78
C TYR A 65 2.28 -14.35 13.38
N ASP A 66 3.28 -14.24 12.51
CA ASP A 66 3.30 -14.87 11.20
C ASP A 66 3.68 -16.36 11.36
N PRO A 67 2.79 -17.31 11.01
CA PRO A 67 3.05 -18.73 11.16
C PRO A 67 4.10 -19.26 10.19
N GLN A 68 4.26 -18.65 9.01
CA GLN A 68 5.25 -19.06 8.01
C GLN A 68 6.66 -18.63 8.44
N LEU A 69 6.80 -17.39 8.88
CA LEU A 69 8.07 -16.80 9.33
C LEU A 69 8.40 -17.14 10.79
N LYS A 70 7.45 -17.70 11.54
CA LYS A 70 7.56 -18.11 12.94
C LYS A 70 8.03 -16.99 13.88
N LYS A 71 7.54 -15.79 13.64
CA LYS A 71 7.90 -14.57 14.37
C LYS A 71 6.75 -13.58 14.33
N LYS A 72 6.78 -12.57 15.19
CA LYS A 72 5.86 -11.43 15.05
C LYS A 72 6.30 -10.58 13.86
N CYS A 73 5.35 -10.14 13.06
CA CYS A 73 5.56 -9.28 11.92
C CYS A 73 4.58 -8.11 11.98
N LEU A 74 5.01 -6.96 11.48
CA LEU A 74 4.14 -5.83 11.15
C LEU A 74 4.00 -5.81 9.63
N SER A 75 2.82 -6.11 9.11
CA SER A 75 2.48 -5.89 7.69
C SER A 75 1.74 -4.56 7.57
N VAL A 76 2.08 -3.77 6.56
CA VAL A 76 1.53 -2.42 6.34
C VAL A 76 1.25 -2.24 4.87
N VAL A 77 0.11 -1.61 4.55
CA VAL A 77 -0.22 -1.11 3.23
C VAL A 77 -0.67 0.35 3.32
N PHE A 78 -0.14 1.18 2.42
CA PHE A 78 -0.50 2.58 2.26
C PHE A 78 -1.00 2.80 0.83
N VAL A 79 -2.22 3.31 0.70
CA VAL A 79 -2.92 3.53 -0.58
C VAL A 79 -3.14 5.03 -0.75
N GLN A 80 -2.68 5.58 -1.87
CA GLN A 80 -2.96 6.97 -2.25
C GLN A 80 -4.23 7.03 -3.12
N PRO A 81 -5.05 8.09 -3.00
CA PRO A 81 -6.26 8.25 -3.78
C PRO A 81 -5.92 8.59 -5.24
N LEU A 82 -6.72 8.07 -6.16
CA LEU A 82 -6.58 8.28 -7.61
C LEU A 82 -6.66 9.76 -8.01
N THR A 83 -7.33 10.59 -7.20
CA THR A 83 -7.41 12.05 -7.42
C THR A 83 -6.09 12.78 -7.16
N LEU A 84 -5.10 12.15 -6.51
CA LEU A 84 -3.78 12.74 -6.26
C LEU A 84 -2.71 12.20 -7.22
N VAL A 85 -2.58 10.87 -7.31
CA VAL A 85 -1.60 10.17 -8.14
C VAL A 85 -2.12 8.76 -8.46
N ASP A 86 -1.76 8.22 -9.62
CA ASP A 86 -2.20 6.90 -10.07
C ASP A 86 -1.19 6.27 -11.05
N ASN A 87 -1.41 5.00 -11.39
CA ASN A 87 -0.64 4.24 -12.38
C ASN A 87 -1.21 4.39 -13.80
N SER A 88 -1.82 5.53 -14.14
CA SER A 88 -2.23 5.85 -15.51
C SER A 88 -1.28 6.87 -16.12
N TYR A 89 -0.53 6.49 -17.15
CA TYR A 89 0.52 7.31 -17.76
C TYR A 89 0.55 7.20 -19.28
N GLY A 90 1.28 8.11 -19.90
CA GLY A 90 1.40 8.20 -21.36
C GLY A 90 0.12 8.73 -21.99
N ALA A 91 -0.22 8.24 -23.18
CA ALA A 91 -1.42 8.63 -23.92
C ALA A 91 -2.73 8.25 -23.21
N ASN A 92 -2.69 7.33 -22.24
CA ASN A 92 -3.84 6.79 -21.53
C ASN A 92 -3.98 7.33 -20.10
N SER A 93 -3.21 8.36 -19.72
CA SER A 93 -3.27 8.99 -18.40
C SER A 93 -4.64 9.61 -18.13
N ILE A 94 -5.22 9.41 -16.94
CA ILE A 94 -6.53 9.92 -16.53
C ILE A 94 -6.38 11.12 -15.60
N GLY A 95 -6.99 12.26 -15.96
CA GLY A 95 -6.96 13.46 -15.11
C GLY A 95 -5.58 14.12 -15.03
N TRP A 96 -4.79 13.96 -16.09
CA TRP A 96 -3.45 14.54 -16.28
C TRP A 96 -3.45 15.49 -17.49
N GLY A 97 -2.36 16.25 -17.68
CA GLY A 97 -2.27 17.25 -18.75
C GLY A 97 -3.24 18.40 -18.55
N GLU A 98 -3.99 18.79 -19.58
CA GLU A 98 -4.95 19.89 -19.51
C GLU A 98 -6.08 19.67 -18.49
N ASP A 99 -6.33 18.42 -18.08
CA ASP A 99 -7.34 18.04 -17.10
C ASP A 99 -6.81 18.07 -15.65
N ALA A 100 -5.49 18.08 -15.45
CA ALA A 100 -4.90 18.22 -14.13
C ALA A 100 -4.88 19.69 -13.69
N PRO A 101 -5.09 19.98 -12.39
CA PRO A 101 -4.81 21.30 -11.82
C PRO A 101 -3.40 21.84 -12.14
N SER A 102 -2.43 20.94 -12.32
CA SER A 102 -1.05 21.26 -12.69
C SER A 102 -0.85 21.67 -14.15
N GLY A 103 -1.67 21.16 -15.07
CA GLY A 103 -1.39 21.22 -16.52
C GLY A 103 -0.31 20.24 -16.99
N GLU A 104 0.28 19.45 -16.09
CA GLU A 104 1.42 18.58 -16.37
C GLU A 104 0.97 17.19 -16.81
N ASN A 105 1.66 16.64 -17.82
CA ASN A 105 1.45 15.26 -18.25
C ASN A 105 2.06 14.27 -17.25
N HIS A 106 1.64 13.01 -17.34
CA HIS A 106 2.16 11.93 -16.50
C HIS A 106 2.72 10.82 -17.38
N ASN A 107 4.02 10.53 -17.24
CA ASN A 107 4.73 9.54 -18.03
C ASN A 107 5.31 8.47 -17.11
N PHE A 108 5.60 7.29 -17.63
CA PHE A 108 6.22 6.22 -16.83
C PHE A 108 7.51 6.65 -16.09
N LYS A 109 8.34 7.48 -16.74
CA LYS A 109 9.57 8.02 -16.12
C LYS A 109 9.32 8.89 -14.88
N ASP A 110 8.14 9.50 -14.80
CA ASP A 110 7.77 10.43 -13.71
C ASP A 110 7.55 9.62 -12.42
N LEU A 111 6.95 8.42 -12.56
CA LEU A 111 6.86 7.40 -11.50
C LEU A 111 8.20 6.74 -11.20
N LYS A 112 8.98 6.39 -12.25
CA LYS A 112 10.23 5.61 -12.11
C LYS A 112 11.38 6.36 -11.45
N ASP A 113 11.55 7.64 -11.75
CA ASP A 113 12.81 8.30 -11.41
C ASP A 113 12.82 8.90 -9.99
N TYR A 114 11.66 9.08 -9.36
CA TYR A 114 11.56 9.93 -8.16
C TYR A 114 10.53 9.52 -7.11
N ASP A 115 9.55 8.69 -7.46
CA ASP A 115 8.44 8.44 -6.56
C ASP A 115 8.84 7.46 -5.45
N LYS A 116 8.49 7.84 -4.22
CA LYS A 116 8.87 7.13 -3.00
C LYS A 116 8.06 7.56 -1.80
N ALA A 117 7.95 6.68 -0.82
CA ALA A 117 7.30 6.98 0.44
C ALA A 117 8.22 6.67 1.62
N ARG A 118 8.32 7.62 2.55
CA ARG A 118 9.01 7.44 3.83
C ARG A 118 8.03 6.93 4.87
N PHE A 119 8.47 5.95 5.65
CA PHE A 119 7.72 5.34 6.74
C PHE A 119 8.53 5.38 8.04
N THR A 120 7.82 5.59 9.14
CA THR A 120 8.40 5.46 10.49
C THR A 120 7.56 4.53 11.34
N ILE A 121 8.24 3.63 12.06
CA ILE A 121 7.64 2.74 13.04
C ILE A 121 8.08 3.18 14.42
N THR A 122 7.13 3.31 15.34
CA THR A 122 7.38 3.70 16.74
C THR A 122 7.03 2.58 17.71
N ASP A 123 7.73 2.54 18.84
CA ASP A 123 7.30 1.76 20.00
C ASP A 123 6.24 2.52 20.82
N VAL A 124 5.59 1.85 21.77
CA VAL A 124 4.55 2.45 22.65
C VAL A 124 5.01 3.67 23.46
N SER A 125 6.31 3.93 23.56
CA SER A 125 6.84 5.15 24.19
C SER A 125 6.98 6.33 23.21
N GLY A 126 6.56 6.16 21.95
CA GLY A 126 6.69 7.15 20.89
C GLY A 126 8.10 7.24 20.31
N LYS A 127 9.00 6.31 20.64
CA LYS A 127 10.35 6.31 20.09
C LYS A 127 10.32 5.66 18.69
N VAL A 128 10.86 6.36 17.70
CA VAL A 128 11.13 5.78 16.37
C VAL A 128 12.13 4.63 16.50
N VAL A 129 11.73 3.44 16.07
CA VAL A 129 12.55 2.22 16.06
C VAL A 129 13.01 1.82 14.67
N PHE A 130 12.30 2.26 13.63
CA PHE A 130 12.69 2.09 12.23
C PHE A 130 12.17 3.25 11.40
N ASP A 131 13.01 3.76 10.51
CA ASP A 131 12.73 4.92 9.67
C ASP A 131 13.41 4.68 8.32
N PHE A 132 12.62 4.58 7.27
CA PHE A 132 13.08 4.16 5.95
C PHE A 132 12.20 4.75 4.85
N THR A 133 12.72 4.74 3.65
CA THR A 133 12.05 5.15 2.42
C THR A 133 12.03 3.97 1.47
N LEU A 134 10.86 3.66 0.92
CA LEU A 134 10.68 2.69 -0.17
C LEU A 134 10.64 3.44 -1.49
N ASP A 135 11.42 2.99 -2.47
CA ASP A 135 11.25 3.42 -3.85
C ASP A 135 9.97 2.83 -4.45
N TYR A 136 9.34 3.60 -5.34
CA TYR A 136 8.10 3.16 -5.97
C TYR A 136 8.36 2.13 -7.06
N ILE A 137 9.14 2.51 -8.08
CA ILE A 137 9.66 1.61 -9.11
C ILE A 137 11.00 2.17 -9.57
N SER A 138 11.96 1.32 -9.86
CA SER A 138 13.27 1.72 -10.41
C SER A 138 13.69 0.79 -11.53
N GLU A 139 14.58 1.27 -12.40
CA GLU A 139 15.26 0.38 -13.35
C GLU A 139 16.21 -0.56 -12.57
N ILE A 140 16.16 -1.85 -12.90
CA ILE A 140 17.05 -2.84 -12.33
C ILE A 140 18.36 -2.81 -13.12
N ASP A 141 19.45 -2.33 -12.48
CA ASP A 141 20.81 -2.40 -13.02
C ASP A 141 21.31 -3.86 -13.06
N GLN A 142 20.84 -4.65 -14.03
CA GLN A 142 21.36 -5.98 -14.34
C GLN A 142 21.77 -6.09 -15.81
N GLU A 143 23.04 -6.44 -16.03
CA GLU A 143 23.60 -6.66 -17.35
C GLU A 143 22.82 -7.77 -18.08
N GLY A 144 22.16 -7.42 -19.19
CA GLY A 144 21.47 -8.37 -20.08
C GLY A 144 19.97 -8.57 -19.84
N LYS A 145 19.30 -7.71 -19.06
CA LYS A 145 17.83 -7.62 -19.10
C LYS A 145 17.40 -6.70 -20.24
N ASP A 146 16.60 -7.22 -21.17
CA ASP A 146 15.91 -6.42 -22.20
C ASP A 146 14.83 -5.54 -21.52
N GLU A 147 14.25 -4.55 -22.23
CA GLU A 147 13.18 -3.63 -21.79
C GLU A 147 11.84 -4.33 -21.41
N GLY A 148 11.89 -5.61 -21.00
CA GLY A 148 10.80 -6.50 -20.68
C GLY A 148 10.39 -6.53 -19.20
N SER A 149 9.56 -7.53 -18.84
CA SER A 149 9.21 -7.82 -17.44
C SER A 149 10.48 -8.11 -16.65
N GLY A 150 10.57 -7.55 -15.45
CA GLY A 150 11.74 -7.62 -14.60
C GLY A 150 12.87 -6.65 -14.96
N ALA A 151 12.70 -5.74 -15.93
CA ALA A 151 13.61 -4.61 -16.16
C ALA A 151 13.41 -3.49 -15.13
N HIS A 152 12.23 -3.42 -14.53
CA HIS A 152 11.87 -2.47 -13.49
C HIS A 152 11.28 -3.22 -12.29
N ALA A 153 11.55 -2.77 -11.07
CA ALA A 153 10.93 -3.29 -9.84
C ALA A 153 11.03 -2.26 -8.71
N SER A 154 10.29 -2.44 -7.63
CA SER A 154 10.58 -1.76 -6.37
C SER A 154 11.83 -2.40 -5.75
N LEU A 155 12.87 -1.61 -5.56
CA LEU A 155 14.15 -2.06 -5.00
C LEU A 155 14.23 -1.94 -3.46
N GLY A 156 13.11 -1.59 -2.83
CA GLY A 156 12.91 -1.50 -1.40
C GLY A 156 13.70 -0.36 -0.78
N VAL A 157 14.53 -0.68 0.22
CA VAL A 157 15.37 0.30 0.93
C VAL A 157 16.84 0.26 0.51
N ALA A 158 17.18 -0.61 -0.45
CA ALA A 158 18.56 -0.95 -0.79
C ALA A 158 18.96 -0.56 -2.22
N GLY A 159 18.02 -0.10 -3.04
CA GLY A 159 18.27 0.33 -4.41
C GLY A 159 17.32 1.45 -4.82
N GLY A 160 17.54 1.96 -6.03
CA GLY A 160 16.75 3.07 -6.55
C GLY A 160 16.82 4.28 -5.64
N ASP A 161 15.64 4.75 -5.26
CA ASP A 161 15.44 5.87 -4.35
C ASP A 161 15.22 5.47 -2.88
N GLY A 162 15.31 4.17 -2.59
CA GLY A 162 15.14 3.59 -1.28
C GLY A 162 16.30 3.89 -0.34
N GLU A 163 16.00 4.13 0.94
CA GLU A 163 17.04 4.33 1.94
C GLU A 163 16.56 3.99 3.37
N VAL A 164 17.51 3.66 4.25
CA VAL A 164 17.25 3.57 5.70
C VAL A 164 17.81 4.79 6.40
N HIS A 165 16.94 5.57 7.04
CA HIS A 165 17.30 6.76 7.83
C HIS A 165 17.77 6.39 9.23
N SER A 166 17.11 5.42 9.87
CA SER A 166 17.52 4.86 11.16
C SER A 166 16.93 3.47 11.39
N GLY A 167 17.69 2.59 12.06
CA GLY A 167 17.33 1.19 12.26
C GLY A 167 18.24 0.25 11.45
N ASP A 168 17.83 -0.99 11.29
CA ASP A 168 18.55 -2.01 10.51
C ASP A 168 17.68 -2.46 9.33
N ALA A 169 18.20 -2.33 8.11
CA ALA A 169 17.50 -2.73 6.89
C ALA A 169 17.08 -4.21 6.90
N ALA A 170 17.78 -5.06 7.64
CA ALA A 170 17.44 -6.48 7.78
C ALA A 170 16.10 -6.73 8.47
N TYR A 171 15.51 -5.72 9.11
CA TYR A 171 14.16 -5.83 9.66
C TYR A 171 13.07 -5.69 8.59
N LEU A 172 13.35 -5.12 7.42
CA LEU A 172 12.41 -5.13 6.30
C LEU A 172 12.49 -6.51 5.61
N LEU A 173 11.43 -7.30 5.77
CA LEU A 173 11.38 -8.71 5.35
C LEU A 173 10.82 -8.88 3.93
N ALA A 174 9.90 -8.00 3.53
CA ALA A 174 9.30 -7.96 2.20
C ALA A 174 8.77 -6.55 1.93
N TRP A 175 8.64 -6.21 0.64
CA TRP A 175 8.05 -4.98 0.15
C TRP A 175 7.46 -5.22 -1.23
N GLY A 176 6.54 -4.35 -1.64
CA GLY A 176 5.94 -4.33 -2.97
C GLY A 176 5.27 -2.99 -3.22
N THR A 177 5.09 -2.65 -4.49
CA THR A 177 4.31 -1.49 -4.91
C THR A 177 3.36 -1.89 -6.03
N SER A 178 2.27 -1.16 -6.20
CA SER A 178 1.26 -1.48 -7.22
C SER A 178 1.84 -1.47 -8.63
N LEU A 179 2.83 -0.63 -8.90
CA LEU A 179 3.46 -0.60 -10.22
C LEU A 179 4.42 -1.79 -10.42
N ASP A 180 5.12 -2.23 -9.36
CA ASP A 180 5.89 -3.48 -9.38
C ASP A 180 4.96 -4.68 -9.64
N TYR A 181 3.85 -4.77 -8.90
CA TYR A 181 2.80 -5.77 -9.10
C TYR A 181 2.32 -5.82 -10.55
N ASN A 182 1.95 -4.66 -11.10
CA ASN A 182 1.47 -4.55 -12.48
C ASN A 182 2.50 -5.06 -13.51
N LEU A 183 3.77 -4.70 -13.36
CA LEU A 183 4.80 -5.03 -14.35
C LEU A 183 5.35 -6.46 -14.20
N ASN A 184 5.40 -6.98 -12.98
CA ASN A 184 6.14 -8.20 -12.66
C ASN A 184 5.26 -9.34 -12.16
N GLU A 185 4.27 -9.09 -11.31
CA GLU A 185 3.34 -10.15 -10.86
C GLU A 185 2.25 -10.43 -11.91
N LEU A 186 1.74 -9.39 -12.57
CA LEU A 186 0.82 -9.54 -13.71
C LEU A 186 1.52 -9.68 -15.06
N GLU A 187 2.84 -9.44 -15.11
CA GLU A 187 3.67 -9.45 -16.33
C GLU A 187 3.22 -8.45 -17.43
N HIS A 188 2.51 -7.36 -17.07
CA HIS A 188 2.08 -6.33 -18.01
C HIS A 188 3.21 -5.34 -18.31
N VAL A 189 4.11 -5.67 -19.22
CA VAL A 189 5.27 -4.83 -19.57
C VAL A 189 4.87 -3.59 -20.35
N LEU A 190 4.54 -2.52 -19.63
CA LEU A 190 4.13 -1.24 -20.19
C LEU A 190 5.02 -0.14 -19.62
N THR A 191 5.84 0.49 -20.46
CA THR A 191 6.78 1.55 -20.04
C THR A 191 6.62 2.85 -20.85
N GLU A 192 5.66 2.87 -21.78
CA GLU A 192 5.29 4.04 -22.58
C GLU A 192 3.89 4.52 -22.19
N ASP A 193 2.88 3.67 -22.40
CA ASP A 193 1.48 3.94 -22.08
C ASP A 193 0.93 2.87 -21.13
N SER A 194 0.23 3.28 -20.06
CA SER A 194 -0.54 2.36 -19.21
C SER A 194 -1.73 1.78 -20.00
N PRO A 195 -2.47 0.78 -19.48
CA PRO A 195 -3.70 0.33 -20.11
C PRO A 195 -4.70 1.47 -20.32
N ALA A 196 -5.35 1.49 -21.49
CA ALA A 196 -6.45 2.41 -21.75
C ALA A 196 -7.66 2.08 -20.88
N THR A 197 -8.31 3.09 -20.32
CA THR A 197 -9.51 2.96 -19.48
C THR A 197 -10.30 4.28 -19.52
N ASP A 198 -11.42 4.35 -18.80
CA ASP A 198 -12.28 5.54 -18.67
C ASP A 198 -12.06 6.25 -17.32
N PRO A 199 -12.63 7.45 -17.09
CA PRO A 199 -12.46 8.18 -15.84
C PRO A 199 -12.95 7.46 -14.58
N ASP A 200 -13.72 6.37 -14.72
CA ASP A 200 -14.17 5.52 -13.63
C ASP A 200 -13.19 4.35 -13.39
N TYR A 201 -12.03 4.34 -14.07
CA TYR A 201 -10.99 3.30 -14.02
C TYR A 201 -11.53 1.89 -14.30
N THR A 202 -12.51 1.79 -15.21
CA THR A 202 -13.07 0.49 -15.60
C THR A 202 -11.97 -0.47 -16.10
N GLU A 203 -11.98 -1.71 -15.62
CA GLU A 203 -10.98 -2.72 -15.98
C GLU A 203 -10.84 -2.87 -17.51
N ASN A 204 -9.59 -2.82 -17.98
CA ASN A 204 -9.27 -3.13 -19.37
C ASN A 204 -9.14 -4.65 -19.53
N PRO A 205 -9.99 -5.32 -20.34
CA PRO A 205 -9.95 -6.78 -20.48
C PRO A 205 -8.67 -7.31 -21.15
N ALA A 206 -7.87 -6.46 -21.81
CA ALA A 206 -6.56 -6.83 -22.35
C ALA A 206 -5.47 -6.84 -21.27
N PHE A 207 -5.67 -6.13 -20.16
CA PHE A 207 -4.74 -5.99 -19.04
C PHE A 207 -5.51 -6.21 -17.73
N PRO A 208 -6.08 -7.41 -17.52
CA PRO A 208 -6.92 -7.67 -16.35
C PRO A 208 -6.11 -7.52 -15.06
N GLY A 209 -6.77 -7.04 -14.01
CA GLY A 209 -6.18 -6.87 -12.68
C GLY A 209 -5.22 -5.68 -12.52
N TRP A 210 -5.02 -4.83 -13.54
CA TRP A 210 -4.17 -3.64 -13.42
C TRP A 210 -4.63 -2.75 -12.26
N VAL A 211 -3.72 -2.47 -11.32
CA VAL A 211 -3.96 -1.65 -10.14
C VAL A 211 -3.65 -0.19 -10.47
N PHE A 212 -4.66 0.68 -10.45
CA PHE A 212 -4.48 2.10 -10.76
C PHE A 212 -4.06 2.93 -9.55
N GLU A 213 -4.42 2.52 -8.35
CA GLU A 213 -4.01 3.16 -7.12
C GLU A 213 -2.49 3.09 -6.97
N ALA A 214 -1.88 4.15 -6.43
CA ALA A 214 -0.48 4.10 -6.01
C ALA A 214 -0.41 3.51 -4.60
N VAL A 215 0.13 2.29 -4.52
CA VAL A 215 0.20 1.48 -3.29
C VAL A 215 1.65 1.23 -2.91
N TYR A 216 1.95 1.38 -1.62
CA TYR A 216 3.17 0.90 -1.00
C TYR A 216 2.82 -0.14 0.05
N GLU A 217 3.47 -1.29 0.00
CA GLU A 217 3.20 -2.40 0.91
C GLU A 217 4.51 -2.98 1.44
N PHE A 218 4.54 -3.37 2.72
CA PHE A 218 5.73 -3.99 3.30
C PHE A 218 5.45 -4.84 4.54
N ARG A 219 6.43 -5.67 4.87
CA ARG A 219 6.49 -6.45 6.12
C ARG A 219 7.78 -6.21 6.87
N VAL A 220 7.66 -5.92 8.17
CA VAL A 220 8.78 -5.70 9.10
C VAL A 220 8.80 -6.77 10.19
N ASP A 221 10.00 -7.26 10.52
CA ASP A 221 10.23 -8.15 11.67
C ASP A 221 9.91 -7.42 12.98
N GLY A 222 8.99 -7.97 13.76
CA GLY A 222 8.58 -7.42 15.06
C GLY A 222 9.70 -7.33 16.10
N ALA A 223 10.85 -7.99 15.87
CA ALA A 223 12.05 -7.81 16.66
C ALA A 223 12.57 -6.36 16.68
N VAL A 224 12.21 -5.55 15.66
CA VAL A 224 12.55 -4.13 15.57
C VAL A 224 12.08 -3.32 16.80
N LEU A 225 11.00 -3.77 17.46
CA LEU A 225 10.45 -3.13 18.65
C LEU A 225 11.22 -3.47 19.94
N GLY A 226 12.20 -4.37 19.88
CA GLY A 226 13.00 -4.76 21.06
C GLY A 226 12.16 -5.36 22.19
N GLY A 227 11.04 -6.03 21.86
CA GLY A 227 10.10 -6.60 22.82
C GLY A 227 9.07 -5.64 23.42
N LYS A 228 9.07 -4.37 23.00
CA LYS A 228 8.01 -3.42 23.36
C LYS A 228 6.78 -3.58 22.47
N PRO A 229 5.58 -3.16 22.91
CA PRO A 229 4.43 -3.04 22.03
C PRO A 229 4.65 -2.01 20.92
N LEU A 230 3.98 -2.22 19.79
CA LEU A 230 3.88 -1.24 18.70
C LEU A 230 3.22 0.04 19.21
N GLY A 231 3.81 1.19 18.91
CA GLY A 231 3.24 2.51 19.16
C GLY A 231 2.44 3.04 17.99
N GLY A 232 2.90 2.76 16.77
CA GLY A 232 2.21 3.11 15.54
C GLY A 232 3.14 3.15 14.33
N VAL A 233 2.52 3.30 13.16
CA VAL A 233 3.16 3.56 11.87
C VAL A 233 2.82 5.00 11.48
N ALA A 234 3.73 5.70 10.80
CA ALA A 234 3.44 6.99 10.17
C ALA A 234 4.13 7.07 8.81
N VAL A 235 3.61 7.95 7.94
CA VAL A 235 4.14 8.21 6.59
C VAL A 235 4.58 9.68 6.54
N PRO A 236 5.81 10.05 6.95
CA PRO A 236 6.17 11.47 7.12
C PRO A 236 6.28 12.26 5.83
N LEU A 237 6.53 11.59 4.70
CA LEU A 237 6.73 12.22 3.40
C LEU A 237 6.47 11.20 2.30
N VAL A 238 5.70 11.62 1.29
CA VAL A 238 5.64 10.96 -0.01
C VAL A 238 6.15 11.95 -1.05
N HIS A 239 6.91 11.44 -2.02
CA HIS A 239 7.31 12.18 -3.21
C HIS A 239 6.55 11.60 -4.41
N ASP A 240 5.76 12.43 -5.09
CA ASP A 240 4.95 12.08 -6.27
C ASP A 240 5.25 13.11 -7.38
N SER A 241 5.75 12.71 -8.54
CA SER A 241 6.59 13.60 -9.38
C SER A 241 6.11 13.86 -10.80
N PRO A 242 5.22 14.82 -11.05
CA PRO A 242 4.42 15.55 -10.06
C PRO A 242 3.15 14.77 -9.72
N ASN A 243 2.54 15.10 -8.58
CA ASN A 243 1.12 14.77 -8.37
C ASN A 243 0.21 15.65 -9.24
N LYS A 244 -1.08 15.30 -9.34
CA LYS A 244 -2.08 16.03 -10.15
C LYS A 244 -2.23 17.51 -9.76
N ILE A 245 -1.82 17.88 -8.55
CA ILE A 245 -1.87 19.26 -8.04
C ILE A 245 -0.60 20.07 -8.41
N GLY A 246 0.37 19.45 -9.09
CA GLY A 246 1.54 20.13 -9.66
C GLY A 246 2.63 20.40 -8.64
N LYS A 247 2.70 19.53 -7.63
CA LYS A 247 3.69 19.55 -6.56
C LYS A 247 4.33 18.19 -6.44
N ASN A 248 5.43 18.14 -5.71
CA ASN A 248 6.18 16.91 -5.59
C ASN A 248 6.06 16.27 -4.21
N LYS A 249 5.82 17.07 -3.18
CA LYS A 249 5.83 16.57 -1.79
C LYS A 249 4.44 16.55 -1.20
N VAL A 250 4.15 15.43 -0.55
CA VAL A 250 2.94 15.21 0.22
C VAL A 250 3.35 14.85 1.64
N TYR A 251 2.66 15.44 2.61
CA TYR A 251 2.86 15.22 4.04
C TYR A 251 1.62 14.53 4.62
N PRO A 252 1.54 13.20 4.54
CA PRO A 252 0.44 12.45 5.10
C PRO A 252 0.29 12.68 6.61
N GLU A 253 -0.95 12.85 7.05
CA GLU A 253 -1.34 12.92 8.45
C GLU A 253 -2.41 11.87 8.72
N ILE A 254 -2.11 10.95 9.63
CA ILE A 254 -3.04 9.88 10.02
C ILE A 254 -4.24 10.51 10.71
N GLY A 255 -5.41 10.30 10.12
CA GLY A 255 -6.69 10.81 10.57
C GLY A 255 -7.42 9.84 11.50
N GLU A 256 -8.72 9.72 11.28
CA GLU A 256 -9.59 8.85 12.08
C GLU A 256 -9.40 7.37 11.69
N LEU A 257 -9.82 6.46 12.57
CA LEU A 257 -9.87 5.04 12.25
C LEU A 257 -10.84 4.86 11.07
N SER A 258 -10.43 4.12 10.04
CA SER A 258 -11.35 3.78 8.96
C SER A 258 -12.43 2.86 9.50
N GLU A 259 -13.69 3.14 9.16
CA GLU A 259 -14.79 2.23 9.49
C GLU A 259 -14.72 1.06 8.49
N GLU A 260 -14.43 -0.16 8.96
CA GLU A 260 -14.86 -1.35 8.23
C GLU A 260 -16.40 -1.27 8.17
N GLU A 261 -16.97 -1.09 6.98
CA GLU A 261 -18.36 -1.49 6.76
C GLU A 261 -18.40 -3.02 6.94
N SER A 262 -18.55 -3.47 8.19
CA SER A 262 -18.78 -4.87 8.51
C SER A 262 -20.15 -5.25 7.94
N GLY A 263 -20.16 -5.68 6.68
CA GLY A 263 -21.32 -6.22 5.98
C GLY A 263 -21.77 -7.52 6.63
N ALA A 264 -22.59 -7.40 7.67
CA ALA A 264 -23.37 -8.47 8.24
C ALA A 264 -24.78 -7.95 8.52
N GLU A 265 -25.63 -7.95 7.48
CA GLU A 265 -27.09 -8.09 7.64
C GLU A 265 -27.48 -9.57 7.72
#